data_AF-A0A0B8PKR9-F1
#
_entry.id   AF-A0A0B8PKR9-F1
#
_cell.length_a   1.000
_cell.length_b   1.000
_cell.length_c   1.000
_cell.angle_alpha   90.00
_cell.angle_beta   90.00
_cell.angle_gamma   90.00
#
_symmetry.space_group_name_H-M   'P 1'
#
loop_
_entity.id
_entity.type
_entity.pdbx_description
1 polymer ?
#
loop_
_entity_poly.entity_id
_entity_poly.type
_entity_poly.pdbx_seq_one_letter_code
_entity_poly.pdbx_strand_id
1 'polypeptide(L)' 'MQLQTCVAAALRRGVVGEEEAKLNQLSRTNLADGFEQSGLGSLAEALLTQDRVVQF' A
#
# COMPACT_ATOMS: atom_id res chain seq x y z
N MET A 1 -10.14 -4.42 -10.00
CA MET A 1 -8.68 -4.17 -10.08
C MET A 1 -8.25 -3.61 -8.74
N GLN A 2 -7.21 -4.16 -8.13
CA GLN A 2 -6.66 -3.66 -6.87
C GLN A 2 -5.37 -2.90 -7.17
N LEU A 3 -5.26 -1.66 -6.70
CA LEU A 3 -4.03 -0.88 -6.76
C LEU A 3 -3.43 -0.85 -5.37
N GLN A 4 -2.35 -1.57 -5.17
CA GLN A 4 -1.73 -1.66 -3.84
C GLN A 4 -0.44 -0.86 -3.78
N THR A 5 -0.22 -0.24 -2.62
CA THR A 5 1.03 0.45 -2.30
C THR A 5 1.60 -0.11 -1.00
N CYS A 6 2.93 -0.25 -0.94
CA CYS A 6 3.59 -0.78 0.25
C CYS A 6 3.41 0.18 1.43
N VAL A 7 2.72 -0.27 2.49
CA VAL A 7 2.42 0.53 3.69
C VAL A 7 3.69 1.13 4.31
N ALA A 8 4.74 0.34 4.48
CA ALA A 8 6.00 0.81 5.06
C ALA A 8 6.68 1.87 4.19
N ALA A 9 6.63 1.73 2.87
CA ALA A 9 7.22 2.67 1.93
C ALA A 9 6.41 3.97 1.81
N ALA A 10 5.07 3.86 1.88
CA ALA A 10 4.12 4.96 1.85
C ALA A 10 4.26 5.84 3.11
N LEU A 11 4.25 5.23 4.30
CA LEU A 11 4.40 5.94 5.57
C LEU A 11 5.71 6.73 5.68
N ARG A 12 6.84 6.15 5.24
CA ARG A 12 8.13 6.87 5.19
C ARG A 12 8.12 8.11 4.29
N ARG A 13 7.14 8.21 3.37
CA ARG A 13 6.96 9.34 2.45
C ARG A 13 5.76 10.21 2.81
N GLY A 14 5.11 9.97 3.95
CA GLY A 14 3.93 10.73 4.38
C GLY A 14 2.68 10.44 3.56
N VAL A 15 2.59 9.28 2.90
CA VAL A 15 1.35 8.79 2.29
C VAL A 15 0.63 7.90 3.30
N VAL A 16 -0.56 8.32 3.71
CA VAL A 16 -1.28 7.80 4.88
C VAL A 16 -2.75 7.58 4.52
N GLY A 17 -3.20 6.33 4.65
CA GLY A 17 -4.59 5.91 4.56
C GLY A 17 -5.30 5.97 5.92
N GLU A 18 -6.57 5.60 5.93
CA GLU A 18 -7.41 5.75 7.13
C GLU A 18 -6.98 4.89 8.30
N GLU A 19 -6.60 3.64 8.06
CA GLU A 19 -6.17 2.72 9.12
C GLU A 19 -4.87 3.21 9.75
N GLU A 20 -3.89 3.57 8.92
CA GLU A 20 -2.62 4.11 9.35
C GLU A 20 -2.77 5.43 10.11
N ALA A 21 -3.66 6.31 9.66
CA ALA A 21 -3.91 7.57 10.37
C ALA A 21 -4.49 7.30 11.77
N LYS A 22 -5.42 6.36 11.90
CA LYS A 22 -5.97 5.95 13.20
C LYS A 22 -4.88 5.36 14.10
N LEU A 23 -4.07 4.43 13.59
CA LEU A 23 -3.01 3.77 14.34
C LEU A 23 -1.91 4.73 14.81
N ASN A 24 -1.56 5.71 13.98
CA ASN A 24 -0.50 6.68 14.26
C ASN A 24 -1.01 8.00 14.84
N GLN A 25 -2.31 8.10 15.17
CA GLN A 25 -2.95 9.29 15.74
C GLN A 25 -2.76 10.55 14.87
N LEU A 26 -2.83 10.37 13.55
CA LEU A 26 -2.71 11.45 12.58
C LEU A 26 -4.09 12.03 12.28
N SER A 27 -4.16 13.36 12.19
CA SER A 27 -5.41 14.09 11.97
C SER A 27 -5.87 14.10 10.51
N ARG A 28 -5.03 13.63 9.58
CA ARG A 28 -5.29 13.67 8.14
C ARG A 28 -4.79 12.41 7.45
N THR A 29 -5.47 12.08 6.36
CA THR A 29 -5.11 11.08 5.37
C THR A 29 -4.90 11.77 4.02
N ASN A 30 -4.15 11.13 3.14
CA ASN A 30 -3.90 11.61 1.78
C ASN A 30 -3.71 10.47 0.76
N LEU A 31 -4.09 9.24 1.11
CA LEU A 31 -4.13 8.14 0.17
C LEU A 31 -5.17 8.43 -0.91
N ALA A 32 -4.79 8.26 -2.18
CA ALA A 32 -5.69 8.49 -3.31
C ALA A 32 -6.76 7.40 -3.41
N ASP A 33 -7.94 7.77 -3.90
CA ASP A 33 -9.03 6.82 -4.11
C ASP A 33 -8.62 5.66 -5.02
N GLY A 34 -9.11 4.46 -4.70
CA GLY A 34 -8.80 3.23 -5.42
C GLY A 34 -7.45 2.59 -5.07
N PHE A 35 -6.63 3.24 -4.23
CA PHE A 35 -5.44 2.62 -3.64
C PHE A 35 -5.72 1.99 -2.28
N GLU A 36 -5.01 0.91 -2.00
CA GLU A 36 -5.00 0.24 -0.71
C GLU A 36 -3.56 0.10 -0.21
N GLN A 37 -3.33 0.35 1.08
CA GLN A 37 -2.03 0.12 1.70
C GLN A 37 -1.90 -1.35 2.09
N SER A 38 -0.84 -2.00 1.64
CA SER A 38 -0.60 -3.41 1.96
C SER A 38 0.85 -3.71 2.33
N GLY A 39 1.05 -4.82 3.02
CA GLY A 39 2.39 -5.31 3.37
C GLY A 39 3.14 -5.84 2.16
N LEU A 40 4.47 -5.98 2.26
CA LEU A 40 5.29 -6.56 1.19
C LEU A 40 4.88 -8.00 0.78
N GLY A 41 4.15 -8.70 1.66
CA GLY A 41 3.63 -10.04 1.40
C GLY A 41 2.69 -10.10 0.18
N SER A 42 1.92 -9.04 -0.10
CA SER A 42 1.04 -8.99 -1.28
C SER A 42 1.84 -9.03 -2.58
N LEU A 43 2.99 -8.33 -2.62
CA LEU A 43 3.92 -8.40 -3.74
C LEU A 43 4.52 -9.80 -3.85
N ALA A 44 4.98 -10.38 -2.73
CA ALA A 44 5.56 -11.73 -2.74
C ALA A 44 4.55 -12.80 -3.23
N GLU A 45 3.29 -12.70 -2.83
CA GLU A 45 2.21 -13.55 -3.31
C GLU A 45 1.99 -13.37 -4.82
N ALA A 46 1.96 -12.13 -5.31
CA ALA A 46 1.86 -11.87 -6.75
C ALA A 46 3.06 -12.45 -7.53
N LEU A 47 4.28 -12.35 -6.99
CA LEU A 47 5.47 -12.96 -7.59
C LEU A 47 5.40 -14.49 -7.66
N LEU A 48 4.70 -15.15 -6.73
CA LEU A 48 4.57 -16.60 -6.66
C LEU A 48 3.39 -17.15 -7.45
N THR A 49 2.30 -16.38 -7.56
CA THR A 49 1.01 -16.86 -8.09
C THR A 49 0.71 -16.41 -9.51
N GLN A 50 1.30 -15.31 -9.97
CA GLN A 50 1.02 -14.77 -11.30
C GLN A 50 1.97 -15.37 -12.34
N ASP A 51 1.46 -15.64 -13.54
CA ASP A 51 2.27 -16.19 -14.62
C ASP A 51 3.39 -15.25 -15.06
N ARG A 52 3.17 -13.94 -14.97
CA ARG A 52 4.10 -12.90 -15.42
C ARG A 52 4.04 -11.69 -14.50
N VAL A 53 5.20 -11.08 -14.28
CA VAL A 53 5.35 -9.83 -13.53
C VAL A 53 6.19 -8.88 -14.38
N VAL A 54 5.70 -7.65 -14.55
CA VAL A 54 6.40 -6.59 -15.28
C VAL A 54 6.75 -5.48 -14.30
N GLN A 55 8.04 -5.15 -14.22
CA GLN A 55 8.55 -4.07 -13.38
C GLN A 55 8.94 -2.87 -14.27
N PHE A 56 8.62 -1.67 -13.82
CA PHE A 56 8.86 -0.40 -14.50
C PHE A 56 9.87 0.46 -13.74
#